data_AF-F2K019-F1
#
_entry.id   AF-F2K019-F1
#
_cell.length_a   1.000
_cell.length_b   1.000
_cell.length_c   1.000
_cell.angle_alpha   90.00
_cell.angle_beta   90.00
_cell.angle_gamma   90.00
#
_symmetry.space_group_name_H-M   'P 1'
#
loop_
_entity.id
_entity.type
_entity.pdbx_description
1 polymer ?
#
loop_
_entity_poly.entity_id
_entity_poly.type
_entity_poly.pdbx_seq_one_letter_code
_entity_poly.pdbx_strand_id
1 'polypeptide(L)'
;MEIVNQIIAFFTPYLGEYARFAPIAIGVILALLAILVKRRTVKSMDADIKSAQKKATEAQSEPDYDDQASSVDSKAESKFESQGIEEEQSDASTQSVVDTVKTVDAEPVSQKSDSAEYNQEVPDEKPTLSWRERIQSGLARTRSGLGNGLSSLVLGSKKVDDDLLEELETQLLTADVGIDATQTLIDGLTEKLNRKELKDSNALMSSLKADMNDILEISEKPLSLDKADGPFVILMVGVNGVGKTTTIGKLAKKYQAEGKSVMLAAGDTFRAAAVEQLQVWGDRNQVPVVAQHTGADSASVIYDAIESAKAKSVDVVIADTAGRLQNKANLMSELEKVVRVMKKLDVSAPHEVMLVLDAGTGQNALSQAKLFTEAVGVSGITLTKLDGTAKGGIIFAIAKQFGLPIRYIGVGEQAEDLRPFVAQEFVDALFENE
;
A
#
# COMPACT_ATOMS: atom_id res chain seq x y z
N MET A 1 -7.65 -30.47 -22.29
CA MET A 1 -8.41 -30.71 -23.54
C MET A 1 -8.81 -32.18 -23.68
N GLU A 2 -7.90 -33.13 -23.43
CA GLU A 2 -8.17 -34.57 -23.61
C GLU A 2 -9.31 -35.14 -22.76
N ILE A 3 -9.36 -34.79 -21.46
CA ILE A 3 -10.45 -35.20 -20.54
C ILE A 3 -11.81 -34.62 -20.97
N VAL A 4 -11.82 -33.37 -21.45
CA VAL A 4 -13.06 -32.70 -21.91
C VAL A 4 -13.62 -33.42 -23.13
N ASN A 5 -12.76 -33.81 -24.08
CA ASN A 5 -13.15 -34.55 -25.26
C ASN A 5 -13.65 -35.96 -24.93
N GLN A 6 -13.07 -36.63 -23.93
CA GLN A 6 -13.57 -37.92 -23.45
C GLN A 6 -14.95 -37.81 -22.80
N ILE A 7 -15.20 -36.76 -22.00
CA ILE A 7 -16.51 -36.50 -21.40
C ILE A 7 -17.54 -36.24 -22.49
N ILE A 8 -17.24 -35.38 -23.46
CA ILE A 8 -18.15 -35.10 -24.59
C ILE A 8 -18.46 -36.41 -25.32
N ALA A 9 -17.43 -37.18 -25.72
CA ALA A 9 -17.60 -38.44 -26.43
C ALA A 9 -18.44 -39.48 -25.66
N PHE A 10 -18.30 -39.54 -24.34
CA PHE A 10 -19.09 -40.42 -23.48
C PHE A 10 -20.58 -40.07 -23.48
N PHE A 11 -20.92 -38.78 -23.49
CA PHE A 11 -22.30 -38.31 -23.46
C PHE A 11 -22.95 -38.16 -24.85
N THR A 12 -22.17 -38.13 -25.93
CA THR A 12 -22.66 -38.01 -27.32
C THR A 12 -23.76 -39.02 -27.68
N PRO A 13 -23.69 -40.32 -27.31
CA PRO A 13 -24.75 -41.29 -27.64
C PRO A 13 -26.09 -40.99 -26.96
N TYR A 14 -26.07 -40.26 -25.84
CA TYR A 14 -27.25 -39.99 -25.01
C TYR A 14 -27.85 -38.59 -25.26
N LEU A 15 -27.00 -37.60 -25.53
CA LEU A 15 -27.38 -36.18 -25.61
C LEU A 15 -27.18 -35.58 -27.00
N GLY A 16 -26.64 -36.32 -27.97
CA GLY A 16 -26.39 -35.84 -29.32
C GLY A 16 -25.53 -34.57 -29.33
N GLU A 17 -25.96 -33.54 -30.05
CA GLU A 17 -25.26 -32.25 -30.12
C GLU A 17 -25.13 -31.53 -28.77
N TYR A 18 -25.98 -31.84 -27.79
CA TYR A 18 -25.93 -31.23 -26.46
C TYR A 18 -24.80 -31.79 -25.59
N ALA A 19 -24.16 -32.90 -25.99
CA ALA A 19 -23.03 -33.47 -25.25
C ALA A 19 -21.85 -32.47 -25.11
N ARG A 20 -21.72 -31.52 -26.03
CA ARG A 20 -20.72 -30.44 -25.95
C ARG A 20 -20.87 -29.54 -24.71
N PHE A 21 -22.07 -29.48 -24.13
CA PHE A 21 -22.36 -28.70 -22.93
C PHE A 21 -22.21 -29.50 -21.62
N ALA A 22 -22.04 -30.82 -21.69
CA ALA A 22 -21.91 -31.68 -20.50
C ALA A 22 -20.75 -31.26 -19.57
N PRO A 23 -19.54 -30.89 -20.07
CA PRO A 23 -18.46 -30.42 -19.21
C PRO A 23 -18.82 -29.14 -18.43
N ILE A 24 -19.58 -28.24 -19.04
CA ILE A 24 -20.02 -26.98 -18.42
C ILE A 24 -21.03 -27.29 -17.30
N ALA A 25 -22.03 -28.14 -17.57
CA ALA A 25 -23.03 -28.54 -16.58
C ALA A 25 -22.39 -29.26 -15.38
N ILE A 26 -21.44 -30.16 -15.63
CA ILE A 26 -20.68 -30.85 -14.57
C ILE A 26 -19.89 -29.84 -13.73
N GLY A 27 -19.22 -28.87 -14.38
CA GLY A 27 -18.48 -27.81 -13.69
C GLY A 27 -19.36 -26.97 -12.76
N VAL A 28 -20.56 -26.58 -13.22
CA VAL A 28 -21.53 -25.83 -12.41
C VAL A 28 -22.02 -26.65 -11.22
N ILE A 29 -22.34 -27.93 -11.42
CA ILE A 29 -22.78 -28.82 -10.32
C ILE A 29 -21.67 -29.00 -9.27
N LEU A 30 -20.42 -29.19 -9.70
CA LEU A 30 -19.28 -29.31 -8.78
C LEU A 30 -19.02 -28.01 -8.01
N ALA A 31 -19.18 -26.85 -8.65
CA ALA A 31 -19.07 -25.55 -7.97
C ALA A 31 -20.16 -25.37 -6.91
N LEU A 32 -21.41 -25.74 -7.21
CA LEU A 32 -22.52 -25.70 -6.24
C LEU A 32 -22.30 -26.67 -5.08
N LEU A 33 -21.81 -27.88 -5.35
CA LEU A 33 -21.41 -28.85 -4.33
C LEU A 33 -20.29 -28.32 -3.44
N ALA A 34 -19.27 -27.68 -4.01
CA ALA A 34 -18.18 -27.07 -3.23
C ALA A 34 -18.69 -25.94 -2.31
N ILE A 35 -19.63 -25.12 -2.78
CA ILE A 35 -20.28 -24.07 -1.97
C ILE A 35 -21.09 -24.68 -0.82
N LEU A 36 -21.84 -25.76 -1.09
CA LEU A 36 -22.61 -26.48 -0.07
C LEU A 36 -21.71 -27.13 0.98
N VAL A 37 -20.62 -27.78 0.57
CA VAL A 37 -19.64 -28.37 1.49
C VAL A 37 -19.00 -27.27 2.35
N LYS A 38 -18.54 -26.17 1.74
CA LYS A 38 -17.96 -25.03 2.47
C LYS A 38 -18.93 -24.43 3.49
N ARG A 39 -20.21 -24.26 3.13
CA ARG A 39 -21.25 -23.79 4.08
C ARG A 39 -21.45 -24.76 5.24
N ARG A 40 -21.36 -26.07 5.00
CA ARG A 40 -21.56 -27.10 6.02
C ARG A 40 -20.38 -27.17 7.00
N THR A 41 -19.13 -27.07 6.52
CA THR A 41 -17.94 -27.01 7.37
C THR A 41 -17.88 -25.72 8.18
N VAL A 42 -18.18 -24.56 7.59
CA VAL A 42 -18.23 -23.30 8.36
C VAL A 42 -19.27 -23.38 9.48
N LYS A 43 -20.45 -23.95 9.22
CA LYS A 43 -21.50 -24.11 10.22
C LYS A 43 -21.14 -25.13 11.32
N SER A 44 -20.36 -26.17 11.03
CA SER A 44 -19.86 -27.08 12.07
C SER A 44 -18.79 -26.42 12.94
N MET A 45 -17.88 -25.65 12.33
CA MET A 45 -16.85 -24.90 13.06
C MET A 45 -17.46 -23.85 14.00
N ASP A 46 -18.51 -23.14 13.57
CA ASP A 46 -19.23 -22.20 14.43
C ASP A 46 -19.95 -22.89 15.61
N ALA A 47 -20.43 -24.13 15.41
CA ALA A 47 -21.03 -24.92 16.48
C ALA A 47 -19.98 -25.39 17.50
N ASP A 48 -18.81 -25.82 17.02
CA ASP A 48 -17.69 -26.23 17.87
C ASP A 48 -17.14 -25.05 18.68
N ILE A 49 -17.01 -23.86 18.09
CA ILE A 49 -16.58 -22.63 18.77
C ILE A 49 -17.56 -22.24 19.88
N LYS A 50 -18.87 -22.30 19.62
CA LYS A 50 -19.89 -22.03 20.66
C LYS A 50 -19.85 -23.06 21.79
N SER A 51 -19.58 -24.32 21.47
CA SER A 51 -19.45 -25.38 22.49
C SER A 51 -18.22 -25.17 23.38
N ALA A 52 -17.10 -24.72 22.81
CA ALA A 52 -15.87 -24.42 23.53
C ALA A 52 -16.00 -23.18 24.43
N GLN A 53 -16.69 -22.13 23.95
CA GLN A 53 -16.98 -20.93 24.75
C GLN A 53 -17.91 -21.22 25.92
N LYS A 54 -18.91 -22.09 25.73
CA LYS A 54 -19.79 -22.51 26.82
C LYS A 54 -19.04 -23.30 27.90
N LYS A 55 -18.13 -24.17 27.49
CA LYS A 55 -17.28 -24.97 28.41
C LYS A 55 -16.27 -24.12 29.18
N ALA A 56 -15.79 -23.03 28.59
CA ALA A 56 -14.92 -22.06 29.26
C ALA A 56 -15.69 -21.18 30.27
N THR A 57 -16.96 -20.88 29.98
CA THR A 57 -17.82 -20.06 30.87
C THR A 57 -18.29 -20.83 32.10
N GLU A 58 -18.49 -22.15 31.97
CA GLU A 58 -18.87 -23.03 33.10
C GLU A 58 -17.68 -23.39 34.03
N ALA A 59 -16.44 -23.11 33.63
CA ALA A 59 -15.23 -23.42 34.42
C ALA A 59 -14.75 -22.29 35.35
N GLN A 60 -15.48 -21.16 35.44
CA GLN A 60 -15.08 -19.98 36.22
C GLN A 60 -16.07 -19.57 37.33
N SER A 61 -16.83 -20.51 37.90
CA SER A 61 -17.65 -20.25 39.10
C SER A 61 -17.26 -21.15 40.27
N GLU A 62 -16.72 -20.50 41.32
CA GLU A 62 -16.70 -20.88 42.76
C GLU A 62 -15.49 -21.67 43.36
N PRO A 63 -15.17 -21.52 44.68
CA PRO A 63 -14.15 -20.57 45.16
C PRO A 63 -13.09 -21.14 46.16
N ASP A 64 -12.03 -20.34 46.35
CA ASP A 64 -11.17 -20.08 47.53
C ASP A 64 -10.89 -21.17 48.60
N TYR A 65 -9.61 -21.50 48.85
CA TYR A 65 -9.02 -21.80 50.18
C TYR A 65 -7.48 -21.83 50.16
N ASP A 66 -6.94 -21.54 51.35
CA ASP A 66 -5.60 -21.09 51.77
C ASP A 66 -4.48 -22.16 51.85
N ASP A 67 -3.25 -21.62 51.97
CA ASP A 67 -2.11 -22.08 52.79
C ASP A 67 -0.98 -23.03 52.27
N GLN A 68 0.24 -22.56 52.55
CA GLN A 68 1.51 -23.22 52.90
C GLN A 68 2.41 -24.03 51.93
N ALA A 69 3.56 -23.40 51.66
CA ALA A 69 4.95 -23.86 51.85
C ALA A 69 5.40 -25.27 51.37
N SER A 70 6.44 -25.32 50.52
CA SER A 70 7.78 -25.82 50.91
C SER A 70 8.78 -25.84 49.74
N SER A 71 10.02 -25.51 50.09
CA SER A 71 11.28 -25.68 49.36
C SER A 71 11.56 -27.13 48.96
N VAL A 72 12.34 -27.39 47.90
CA VAL A 72 13.61 -28.17 47.94
C VAL A 72 14.40 -27.96 46.63
N ASP A 73 15.68 -27.71 46.84
CA ASP A 73 16.84 -27.65 45.92
C ASP A 73 17.21 -29.02 45.32
N SER A 74 17.67 -29.09 44.07
CA SER A 74 18.82 -29.97 43.71
C SER A 74 19.30 -29.75 42.27
N LYS A 75 20.55 -29.32 42.15
CA LYS A 75 21.44 -29.56 41.00
C LYS A 75 21.74 -31.06 40.83
N ALA A 76 21.90 -31.51 39.59
CA ALA A 76 23.00 -32.40 39.17
C ALA A 76 23.09 -32.49 37.64
N GLU A 77 24.31 -32.32 37.14
CA GLU A 77 24.77 -32.60 35.77
C GLU A 77 24.91 -34.10 35.52
N SER A 78 24.83 -34.55 34.26
CA SER A 78 25.84 -35.47 33.70
C SER A 78 25.79 -35.59 32.17
N LYS A 79 26.99 -35.51 31.59
CA LYS A 79 27.51 -35.80 30.25
C LYS A 79 27.00 -37.07 29.54
N PHE A 80 27.03 -37.05 28.20
CA PHE A 80 27.60 -38.08 27.29
C PHE A 80 27.68 -37.44 25.88
N GLU A 81 28.85 -36.99 25.41
CA GLU A 81 29.92 -37.68 24.67
C GLU A 81 29.63 -37.98 23.19
N SER A 82 30.61 -37.61 22.38
CA SER A 82 30.74 -37.51 20.92
C SER A 82 31.08 -38.83 20.23
N GLN A 83 30.67 -38.99 18.97
CA GLN A 83 31.42 -39.76 17.97
C GLN A 83 31.40 -39.03 16.62
N GLY A 84 32.58 -38.87 16.02
CA GLY A 84 32.78 -38.43 14.64
C GLY A 84 33.00 -39.60 13.67
N ILE A 85 33.15 -39.26 12.39
CA ILE A 85 33.78 -39.95 11.23
C ILE A 85 33.69 -38.87 10.12
N GLU A 86 34.79 -38.17 9.78
CA GLU A 86 35.86 -38.50 8.81
C GLU A 86 35.61 -37.97 7.39
N GLU A 87 36.69 -37.39 6.86
CA GLU A 87 36.85 -36.70 5.58
C GLU A 87 36.91 -37.66 4.38
N GLU A 88 36.58 -37.16 3.19
CA GLU A 88 37.18 -37.64 1.95
C GLU A 88 37.53 -36.46 1.04
N GLN A 89 38.84 -36.26 0.85
CA GLN A 89 39.44 -35.53 -0.26
C GLN A 89 39.47 -36.42 -1.51
N SER A 90 39.28 -35.84 -2.69
CA SER A 90 39.85 -36.38 -3.93
C SER A 90 40.57 -35.28 -4.70
N ASP A 91 41.87 -35.49 -4.82
CA ASP A 91 42.88 -34.73 -5.53
C ASP A 91 42.88 -35.08 -7.04
N ALA A 92 43.38 -34.18 -7.89
CA ALA A 92 44.20 -34.47 -9.09
C ALA A 92 44.36 -33.26 -10.05
N SER A 93 45.46 -32.53 -9.85
CA SER A 93 46.54 -32.24 -10.81
C SER A 93 46.31 -31.59 -12.20
N THR A 94 46.72 -30.32 -12.28
CA THR A 94 47.76 -29.70 -13.14
C THR A 94 48.12 -30.28 -14.52
N GLN A 95 48.12 -29.42 -15.56
CA GLN A 95 49.30 -29.21 -16.42
C GLN A 95 49.26 -27.88 -17.20
N SER A 96 50.40 -27.19 -17.16
CA SER A 96 50.80 -25.96 -17.84
C SER A 96 51.40 -26.24 -19.22
N VAL A 97 51.23 -25.32 -20.19
CA VAL A 97 52.20 -25.10 -21.28
C VAL A 97 52.34 -23.60 -21.53
N VAL A 98 53.58 -23.16 -21.69
CA VAL A 98 54.08 -21.78 -21.79
C VAL A 98 54.58 -21.50 -23.24
N ASP A 99 54.47 -20.22 -23.62
CA ASP A 99 55.18 -19.45 -24.65
C ASP A 99 54.97 -19.69 -26.15
N THR A 100 54.56 -18.62 -26.85
CA THR A 100 55.48 -17.91 -27.76
C THR A 100 55.07 -16.44 -27.98
N VAL A 101 56.03 -15.54 -27.76
CA VAL A 101 56.00 -14.11 -28.09
C VAL A 101 56.09 -13.89 -29.61
N LYS A 102 55.29 -12.96 -30.15
CA LYS A 102 55.67 -12.15 -31.32
C LYS A 102 55.08 -10.74 -31.22
N THR A 103 56.00 -9.78 -31.16
CA THR A 103 55.86 -8.33 -31.28
C THR A 103 55.29 -7.91 -32.63
N VAL A 104 54.36 -6.95 -32.66
CA VAL A 104 54.19 -5.98 -33.76
C VAL A 104 53.71 -4.64 -33.17
N ASP A 105 54.13 -3.58 -33.83
CA ASP A 105 54.29 -2.19 -33.44
C ASP A 105 53.07 -1.40 -32.93
N ALA A 106 53.41 -0.35 -32.20
CA ALA A 106 52.55 0.74 -31.77
C ALA A 106 52.36 1.79 -32.87
N GLU A 107 51.12 2.23 -33.07
CA GLU A 107 50.75 3.63 -33.32
C GLU A 107 49.29 3.87 -32.85
N PRO A 108 48.93 5.09 -32.41
CA PRO A 108 47.84 5.32 -31.47
C PRO A 108 46.50 5.55 -32.17
N VAL A 109 45.46 4.83 -31.74
CA VAL A 109 44.08 5.14 -32.11
C VAL A 109 43.41 5.90 -30.97
N SER A 110 43.20 7.19 -31.23
CA SER A 110 42.37 8.14 -30.48
C SER A 110 41.05 7.52 -30.04
N GLN A 111 40.90 7.29 -28.72
CA GLN A 111 39.61 7.03 -28.09
C GLN A 111 38.96 8.36 -27.75
N LYS A 112 37.91 8.70 -28.51
CA LYS A 112 36.91 9.67 -28.10
C LYS A 112 36.17 9.10 -26.89
N SER A 113 36.37 9.73 -25.75
CA SER A 113 35.53 9.64 -24.58
C SER A 113 34.18 10.29 -24.90
N ASP A 114 33.12 9.49 -25.04
CA ASP A 114 31.75 9.96 -24.92
C ASP A 114 31.46 10.22 -23.43
N SER A 115 31.95 11.36 -22.94
CA SER A 115 31.40 12.03 -21.77
C SER A 115 30.12 12.74 -22.22
N ALA A 116 28.98 12.07 -22.05
CA ALA A 116 27.68 12.73 -22.15
C ALA A 116 27.58 13.76 -21.01
N GLU A 117 27.90 15.01 -21.34
CA GLU A 117 27.64 16.19 -20.52
C GLU A 117 26.16 16.18 -20.11
N TYR A 118 25.93 16.11 -18.80
CA TYR A 118 24.64 16.36 -18.19
C TYR A 118 24.35 17.85 -18.36
N ASN A 119 23.67 18.20 -19.44
CA ASN A 119 23.30 19.57 -19.75
C ASN A 119 22.45 20.13 -18.59
N GLN A 120 23.00 21.10 -17.88
CA GLN A 120 22.30 21.85 -16.84
C GLN A 120 21.31 22.80 -17.52
N GLU A 121 20.13 22.30 -17.84
CA GLU A 121 18.97 23.17 -18.03
C GLU A 121 18.33 23.41 -16.66
N VAL A 122 18.65 24.57 -16.08
CA VAL A 122 17.84 25.17 -15.01
C VAL A 122 16.45 25.40 -15.60
N PRO A 123 15.37 24.75 -15.13
CA PRO A 123 14.05 25.02 -15.66
C PRO A 123 13.69 26.48 -15.39
N ASP A 124 13.39 27.21 -16.47
CA ASP A 124 12.73 28.51 -16.45
C ASP A 124 11.68 28.56 -15.35
N GLU A 125 11.72 29.57 -14.48
CA GLU A 125 10.67 29.89 -13.52
C GLU A 125 9.39 30.27 -14.29
N LYS A 126 8.67 29.27 -14.76
CA LYS A 126 7.27 29.41 -15.16
C LYS A 126 6.49 29.85 -13.91
N PRO A 127 5.46 30.72 -14.05
CA PRO A 127 4.64 31.14 -12.94
C PRO A 127 4.16 29.90 -12.18
N THR A 128 4.45 29.86 -10.88
CA THR A 128 4.09 28.72 -10.04
C THR A 128 2.57 28.65 -10.03
N LEU A 129 2.00 27.69 -10.77
CA LEU A 129 0.58 27.38 -10.72
C LEU A 129 0.13 27.36 -9.25
N SER A 130 -0.95 28.07 -8.97
CA SER A 130 -1.65 28.01 -7.69
C SER A 130 -2.00 26.56 -7.37
N TRP A 131 -2.16 26.24 -6.09
CA TRP A 131 -2.44 24.87 -5.67
C TRP A 131 -3.69 24.29 -6.35
N ARG A 132 -4.76 25.08 -6.46
CA ARG A 132 -5.98 24.68 -7.18
C ARG A 132 -5.67 24.29 -8.62
N GLU A 133 -4.89 25.09 -9.35
CA GLU A 133 -4.47 24.78 -10.71
C GLU A 133 -3.61 23.49 -10.78
N ARG A 134 -2.82 23.21 -9.75
CA ARG A 134 -2.03 21.96 -9.67
C ARG A 134 -2.89 20.74 -9.38
N ILE A 135 -3.84 20.80 -8.45
CA ILE A 135 -4.82 19.72 -8.27
C ILE A 135 -5.59 19.54 -9.58
N GLN A 136 -6.09 20.62 -10.17
CA GLN A 136 -6.89 20.57 -11.38
C GLN A 136 -6.11 19.95 -12.54
N SER A 137 -4.81 20.28 -12.68
CA SER A 137 -3.92 19.68 -13.67
C SER A 137 -3.62 18.21 -13.36
N GLY A 138 -3.25 17.90 -12.11
CA GLY A 138 -2.93 16.55 -11.67
C GLY A 138 -4.15 15.65 -11.48
N LEU A 139 -5.38 16.15 -11.57
CA LEU A 139 -6.59 15.34 -11.65
C LEU A 139 -7.17 15.32 -13.07
N ALA A 140 -6.55 15.96 -14.06
CA ALA A 140 -7.14 16.12 -15.39
C ALA A 140 -7.62 14.80 -16.03
N ARG A 141 -6.85 13.71 -15.86
CA ARG A 141 -7.24 12.38 -16.34
C ARG A 141 -8.41 11.79 -15.57
N THR A 142 -8.42 11.92 -14.25
CA THR A 142 -9.54 11.46 -13.40
C THR A 142 -10.78 12.32 -13.62
N ARG A 143 -10.65 13.64 -13.78
CA ARG A 143 -11.74 14.54 -14.17
C ARG A 143 -12.32 14.13 -15.52
N SER A 144 -11.49 13.82 -16.51
CA SER A 144 -11.99 13.36 -17.81
C SER A 144 -12.82 12.08 -17.73
N GLY A 145 -12.39 11.11 -16.91
CA GLY A 145 -13.12 9.85 -16.72
C GLY A 145 -14.35 9.96 -15.81
N LEU A 146 -14.20 10.59 -14.65
CA LEU A 146 -15.23 10.70 -13.61
C LEU A 146 -16.03 11.99 -13.77
N GLY A 147 -15.39 13.15 -13.59
CA GLY A 147 -16.05 14.46 -13.54
C GLY A 147 -16.85 14.82 -14.79
N ASN A 148 -16.19 14.79 -15.94
CA ASN A 148 -16.79 15.10 -17.24
C ASN A 148 -17.80 14.03 -17.66
N GLY A 149 -17.50 12.76 -17.37
CA GLY A 149 -18.42 11.64 -17.61
C GLY A 149 -19.74 11.84 -16.86
N LEU A 150 -19.67 12.06 -15.55
CA LEU A 150 -20.85 12.31 -14.71
C LEU A 150 -21.56 13.62 -15.11
N SER A 151 -20.83 14.69 -15.38
CA SER A 151 -21.42 15.98 -15.76
C SER A 151 -22.14 15.91 -17.10
N SER A 152 -21.56 15.25 -18.10
CA SER A 152 -22.19 15.08 -19.41
C SER A 152 -23.45 14.23 -19.35
N LEU A 153 -23.42 13.15 -18.56
CA LEU A 153 -24.56 12.27 -18.33
C LEU A 153 -25.70 13.02 -17.62
N VAL A 154 -25.39 13.77 -16.57
CA VAL A 154 -26.39 14.52 -15.80
C VAL A 154 -26.98 15.69 -16.59
N LEU A 155 -26.16 16.44 -17.34
CA LEU A 155 -26.61 17.59 -18.13
C LEU A 155 -27.32 17.18 -19.45
N GLY A 156 -27.01 16.01 -20.00
CA GLY A 156 -27.67 15.48 -21.19
C GLY A 156 -29.08 14.95 -20.93
N SER A 157 -29.37 14.59 -19.68
CA SER A 157 -30.63 13.97 -19.28
C SER A 157 -31.74 14.99 -19.04
N LYS A 158 -32.91 14.74 -19.62
CA LYS A 158 -34.08 15.64 -19.54
C LYS A 158 -34.83 15.52 -18.21
N LYS A 159 -34.64 14.42 -17.49
CA LYS A 159 -35.30 14.09 -16.23
C LYS A 159 -34.31 13.36 -15.34
N VAL A 160 -34.53 13.49 -14.03
CA VAL A 160 -33.86 12.67 -13.02
C VAL A 160 -34.83 11.53 -12.68
N ASP A 161 -34.48 10.32 -13.10
CA ASP A 161 -35.24 9.08 -12.91
C ASP A 161 -34.28 7.93 -12.56
N ASP A 162 -34.84 6.75 -12.30
CA ASP A 162 -34.08 5.57 -11.87
C ASP A 162 -33.07 5.12 -12.95
N ASP A 163 -33.43 5.24 -14.24
CA ASP A 163 -32.54 4.93 -15.37
C ASP A 163 -31.28 5.81 -15.33
N LEU A 164 -31.43 7.11 -15.02
CA LEU A 164 -30.29 8.01 -14.86
C LEU A 164 -29.37 7.59 -13.70
N LEU A 165 -29.94 7.09 -12.60
CA LEU A 165 -29.17 6.64 -11.44
C LEU A 165 -28.38 5.37 -11.75
N GLU A 166 -28.92 4.45 -12.57
CA GLU A 166 -28.20 3.26 -13.04
C GLU A 166 -27.02 3.61 -13.96
N GLU A 167 -27.20 4.60 -14.85
CA GLU A 167 -26.09 5.10 -15.67
C GLU A 167 -25.01 5.77 -14.81
N LEU A 168 -25.40 6.55 -13.80
CA LEU A 168 -24.48 7.14 -12.82
C LEU A 168 -23.69 6.07 -12.07
N GLU A 169 -24.37 5.01 -11.61
CA GLU A 169 -23.74 3.87 -10.93
C GLU A 169 -22.64 3.25 -11.79
N THR A 170 -22.97 2.99 -13.06
CA THR A 170 -22.04 2.41 -14.03
C THR A 170 -20.81 3.30 -14.23
N GLN A 171 -21.00 4.61 -14.31
CA GLN A 171 -19.91 5.56 -14.47
C GLN A 171 -19.00 5.63 -13.24
N LEU A 172 -19.59 5.63 -12.02
CA LEU A 172 -18.84 5.61 -10.76
C LEU A 172 -17.98 4.34 -10.64
N LEU A 173 -18.55 3.17 -10.95
CA LEU A 173 -17.82 1.90 -10.94
C LEU A 173 -16.67 1.89 -11.96
N THR A 174 -16.90 2.41 -13.17
CA THR A 174 -15.89 2.49 -14.23
C THR A 174 -14.70 3.38 -13.82
N ALA A 175 -14.96 4.42 -13.02
CA ALA A 175 -13.95 5.32 -12.48
C ALA A 175 -13.23 4.80 -11.22
N ASP A 176 -13.41 3.52 -10.87
CA ASP A 176 -12.83 2.85 -9.70
C ASP A 176 -13.29 3.43 -8.34
N VAL A 177 -14.49 4.05 -8.26
CA VAL A 177 -15.08 4.53 -6.99
C VAL A 177 -15.32 3.39 -5.99
N GLY A 178 -15.49 2.17 -6.48
CA GLY A 178 -15.66 0.97 -5.67
C GLY A 178 -17.12 0.72 -5.30
N ILE A 179 -17.46 -0.57 -5.11
CA ILE A 179 -18.85 -1.02 -4.96
C ILE A 179 -19.53 -0.37 -3.75
N ASP A 180 -18.92 -0.44 -2.57
CA ASP A 180 -19.55 0.04 -1.33
C ASP A 180 -19.75 1.56 -1.32
N ALA A 181 -18.80 2.31 -1.88
CA ALA A 181 -18.90 3.76 -2.00
C ALA A 181 -19.94 4.16 -3.03
N THR A 182 -19.94 3.51 -4.21
CA THR A 182 -20.96 3.73 -5.23
C THR A 182 -22.35 3.44 -4.70
N GLN A 183 -22.56 2.30 -4.03
CA GLN A 183 -23.87 1.97 -3.45
C GLN A 183 -24.33 3.03 -2.45
N THR A 184 -23.42 3.51 -1.59
CA THR A 184 -23.72 4.60 -0.64
C THR A 184 -24.21 5.87 -1.38
N LEU A 185 -23.54 6.24 -2.47
CA LEU A 185 -23.91 7.41 -3.26
C LEU A 185 -25.27 7.23 -3.94
N ILE A 186 -25.49 6.10 -4.60
CA ILE A 186 -26.73 5.82 -5.34
C ILE A 186 -27.92 5.69 -4.41
N ASP A 187 -27.77 5.03 -3.25
CA ASP A 187 -28.84 4.94 -2.25
C ASP A 187 -29.24 6.32 -1.72
N GLY A 188 -28.25 7.17 -1.42
CA GLY A 188 -28.48 8.54 -0.97
C GLY A 188 -29.21 9.40 -2.01
N LEU A 189 -28.81 9.29 -3.28
CA LEU A 189 -29.48 9.98 -4.38
C LEU A 189 -30.90 9.45 -4.61
N THR A 190 -31.10 8.13 -4.55
CA THR A 190 -32.42 7.48 -4.71
C THR A 190 -33.38 7.94 -3.61
N GLU A 191 -32.90 8.05 -2.37
CA GLU A 191 -33.72 8.52 -1.26
C GLU A 191 -34.18 9.98 -1.46
N LYS A 192 -33.27 10.86 -1.92
CA LYS A 192 -33.56 12.26 -2.23
C LYS A 192 -34.48 12.41 -3.45
N LEU A 193 -34.34 11.53 -4.45
CA LEU A 193 -35.25 11.46 -5.60
C LEU A 193 -36.67 11.12 -5.14
N ASN A 194 -36.81 10.10 -4.30
CA ASN A 194 -38.10 9.68 -3.72
C ASN A 194 -38.75 10.77 -2.87
N ARG A 195 -37.94 11.60 -2.18
CA ARG A 195 -38.40 12.79 -1.45
C ARG A 195 -38.71 14.00 -2.33
N LYS A 196 -38.52 13.90 -3.66
CA LYS A 196 -38.71 14.99 -4.64
C LYS A 196 -37.80 16.19 -4.40
N GLU A 197 -36.62 15.95 -3.83
CA GLU A 197 -35.60 16.97 -3.58
C GLU A 197 -34.73 17.21 -4.83
N LEU A 198 -34.58 16.19 -5.68
CA LEU A 198 -33.82 16.25 -6.94
C LEU A 198 -34.70 16.71 -8.09
N LYS A 199 -34.97 18.01 -8.15
CA LYS A 199 -35.90 18.60 -9.14
C LYS A 199 -35.33 18.71 -10.55
N ASP A 200 -34.01 18.82 -10.67
CA ASP A 200 -33.29 18.99 -11.93
C ASP A 200 -31.87 18.42 -11.83
N SER A 201 -31.18 18.40 -12.98
CA SER A 201 -29.80 17.93 -13.12
C SER A 201 -28.80 18.70 -12.23
N ASN A 202 -29.03 19.99 -11.96
CA ASN A 202 -28.14 20.78 -11.11
C ASN A 202 -28.28 20.38 -9.64
N ALA A 203 -29.52 20.12 -9.19
CA ALA A 203 -29.79 19.61 -7.85
C ALA A 203 -29.19 18.20 -7.66
N LEU A 204 -29.31 17.33 -8.66
CA LEU A 204 -28.68 16.01 -8.68
C LEU A 204 -27.16 16.11 -8.56
N MET A 205 -26.52 16.93 -9.40
CA MET A 205 -25.07 17.12 -9.37
C MET A 205 -24.58 17.69 -8.04
N SER A 206 -25.29 18.70 -7.50
CA SER A 206 -24.94 19.30 -6.21
C SER A 206 -25.07 18.29 -5.07
N SER A 207 -26.12 17.46 -5.11
CA SER A 207 -26.30 16.38 -4.13
C SER A 207 -25.20 15.32 -4.24
N LEU A 208 -24.82 14.91 -5.46
CA LEU A 208 -23.74 13.94 -5.67
C LEU A 208 -22.41 14.47 -5.12
N LYS A 209 -22.07 15.73 -5.40
CA LYS A 209 -20.86 16.36 -4.86
C LYS A 209 -20.86 16.38 -3.33
N ALA A 210 -21.99 16.73 -2.72
CA ALA A 210 -22.13 16.72 -1.26
C ALA A 210 -21.92 15.30 -0.70
N ASP A 211 -22.59 14.30 -1.25
CA ASP A 211 -22.46 12.91 -0.78
C ASP A 211 -21.04 12.35 -0.98
N MET A 212 -20.36 12.75 -2.06
CA MET A 212 -18.95 12.41 -2.30
C MET A 212 -18.02 13.09 -1.29
N ASN A 213 -18.29 14.34 -0.92
CA ASN A 213 -17.53 15.05 0.11
C ASN A 213 -17.71 14.38 1.48
N ASP A 214 -18.95 14.02 1.85
CA ASP A 214 -19.25 13.35 3.12
C ASP A 214 -18.50 12.02 3.29
N ILE A 215 -18.32 11.25 2.20
CA ILE A 215 -17.52 10.02 2.22
C ILE A 215 -16.04 10.32 2.57
N LEU A 216 -15.51 11.42 2.04
CA LEU A 216 -14.09 11.77 2.17
C LEU A 216 -13.77 12.53 3.45
N GLU A 217 -14.69 13.34 3.98
CA GLU A 217 -14.50 14.16 5.18
C GLU A 217 -14.13 13.31 6.40
N ILE A 218 -14.67 12.08 6.50
CA ILE A 218 -14.34 11.11 7.57
C ILE A 218 -12.84 10.79 7.61
N SER A 219 -12.18 10.83 6.44
CA SER A 219 -10.76 10.56 6.24
C SER A 219 -9.91 11.83 6.20
N GLU A 220 -10.49 13.03 6.23
CA GLU A 220 -9.75 14.30 6.25
C GLU A 220 -9.18 14.58 7.64
N LYS A 221 -7.97 14.07 7.90
CA LYS A 221 -7.24 14.33 9.15
C LYS A 221 -5.79 14.63 8.82
N PRO A 222 -5.38 15.91 8.80
CA PRO A 222 -3.99 16.29 8.59
C PRO A 222 -3.06 15.61 9.60
N LEU A 223 -1.84 15.31 9.18
CA LEU A 223 -0.83 14.77 10.08
C LEU A 223 -0.31 15.90 10.98
N SER A 224 -0.53 15.76 12.29
CA SER A 224 0.01 16.66 13.30
C SER A 224 1.26 16.06 13.92
N LEU A 225 2.35 16.82 13.97
CA LEU A 225 3.61 16.43 14.60
C LEU A 225 3.61 16.79 16.10
N ASP A 226 2.50 16.56 16.79
CA ASP A 226 2.35 16.93 18.20
C ASP A 226 3.34 16.17 19.09
N LYS A 227 3.69 16.82 20.22
CA LYS A 227 4.81 16.49 21.13
C LYS A 227 4.96 14.98 21.38
N ALA A 228 5.95 14.41 20.70
CA ALA A 228 6.60 13.16 21.11
C ALA A 228 7.64 13.48 22.20
N ASP A 229 7.85 12.55 23.13
CA ASP A 229 9.02 12.57 24.02
C ASP A 229 10.25 12.10 23.22
N GLY A 230 10.70 12.96 22.29
CA GLY A 230 11.76 12.66 21.32
C GLY A 230 11.34 12.98 19.88
N PRO A 231 12.02 12.40 18.86
CA PRO A 231 11.67 12.62 17.47
C PRO A 231 10.29 12.01 17.14
N PHE A 232 9.49 12.73 16.35
CA PHE A 232 8.30 12.15 15.73
C PHE A 232 8.73 11.15 14.65
N VAL A 233 8.36 9.88 14.81
CA VAL A 233 8.80 8.79 13.93
C VAL A 233 7.70 8.42 12.95
N ILE A 234 7.98 8.61 11.65
CA ILE A 234 7.12 8.19 10.53
C ILE A 234 7.72 6.94 9.89
N LEU A 235 7.01 5.82 9.96
CA LEU A 235 7.36 4.59 9.26
C LEU A 235 6.62 4.54 7.92
N MET A 236 7.37 4.58 6.81
CA MET A 236 6.80 4.57 5.47
C MET A 236 6.67 3.13 4.96
N VAL A 237 5.45 2.70 4.67
CA VAL A 237 5.17 1.34 4.18
C VAL A 237 4.42 1.37 2.86
N GLY A 238 4.42 0.25 2.13
CA GLY A 238 3.78 0.13 0.82
C GLY A 238 4.64 -0.67 -0.16
N VAL A 239 4.07 -1.03 -1.31
CA VAL A 239 4.78 -1.87 -2.28
C VAL A 239 5.84 -1.09 -3.07
N ASN A 240 6.67 -1.79 -3.85
CA ASN A 240 7.65 -1.13 -4.70
C ASN A 240 6.98 -0.32 -5.81
N GLY A 241 7.55 0.82 -6.17
CA GLY A 241 7.09 1.64 -7.29
C GLY A 241 5.89 2.56 -6.98
N VAL A 242 5.27 2.48 -5.81
CA VAL A 242 4.16 3.38 -5.40
C VAL A 242 4.61 4.77 -4.96
N GLY A 243 5.90 5.10 -5.07
CA GLY A 243 6.40 6.44 -4.73
C GLY A 243 6.77 6.67 -3.26
N LYS A 244 7.08 5.62 -2.46
CA LYS A 244 7.54 5.75 -1.06
C LYS A 244 8.75 6.69 -0.90
N THR A 245 9.89 6.35 -1.52
CA THR A 245 11.14 7.11 -1.43
C THR A 245 10.98 8.54 -1.96
N THR A 246 10.19 8.73 -3.04
CA THR A 246 9.84 10.06 -3.54
C THR A 246 9.04 10.84 -2.49
N THR A 247 8.01 10.23 -1.89
CA THR A 247 7.19 10.84 -0.83
C THR A 247 8.03 11.23 0.38
N ILE A 248 9.01 10.40 0.77
CA ILE A 248 9.98 10.72 1.84
C ILE A 248 10.74 12.00 1.51
N GLY A 249 11.29 12.12 0.31
CA GLY A 249 12.02 13.32 -0.12
C GLY A 249 11.17 14.58 -0.09
N LYS A 250 9.89 14.48 -0.50
CA LYS A 250 8.94 15.60 -0.46
C LYS A 250 8.56 15.99 0.97
N LEU A 251 8.28 15.02 1.83
CA LEU A 251 7.99 15.26 3.25
C LEU A 251 9.19 15.87 3.99
N ALA A 252 10.41 15.42 3.69
CA ALA A 252 11.63 15.99 4.26
C ALA A 252 11.74 17.49 3.94
N LYS A 253 11.60 17.87 2.66
CA LYS A 253 11.61 19.28 2.24
C LYS A 253 10.46 20.08 2.87
N LYS A 254 9.25 19.49 2.96
CA LYS A 254 8.08 20.11 3.60
C LYS A 254 8.35 20.46 5.06
N TYR A 255 8.84 19.51 5.86
CA TYR A 255 9.09 19.73 7.28
C TYR A 255 10.28 20.67 7.51
N GLN A 256 11.31 20.63 6.66
CA GLN A 256 12.36 21.64 6.68
C GLN A 256 11.83 23.05 6.41
N ALA A 257 10.91 23.20 5.45
CA ALA A 257 10.27 24.50 5.16
C ALA A 257 9.39 24.99 6.34
N GLU A 258 8.93 24.08 7.20
CA GLU A 258 8.24 24.40 8.47
C GLU A 258 9.20 24.65 9.64
N GLY A 259 10.52 24.67 9.39
CA GLY A 259 11.55 24.91 10.40
C GLY A 259 11.88 23.69 11.26
N LYS A 260 11.45 22.49 10.87
CA LYS A 260 11.73 21.24 11.58
C LYS A 260 13.03 20.61 11.09
N SER A 261 13.81 20.09 12.03
CA SER A 261 14.95 19.23 11.73
C SER A 261 14.46 17.82 11.37
N VAL A 262 15.03 17.25 10.30
CA VAL A 262 14.64 15.93 9.77
C VAL A 262 15.84 15.00 9.76
N MET A 263 15.61 13.71 9.95
CA MET A 263 16.57 12.64 9.69
C MET A 263 15.89 11.51 8.91
N LEU A 264 16.59 10.94 7.94
CA LEU A 264 16.08 9.81 7.14
C LEU A 264 16.75 8.51 7.59
N ALA A 265 15.98 7.41 7.60
CA ALA A 265 16.51 6.08 7.85
C ALA A 265 16.34 5.19 6.61
N ALA A 266 17.44 4.66 6.09
CA ALA A 266 17.47 3.84 4.89
C ALA A 266 17.14 2.37 5.20
N GLY A 267 15.87 2.09 5.56
CA GLY A 267 15.41 0.75 5.93
C GLY A 267 15.06 -0.18 4.75
N ASP A 268 15.11 0.25 3.48
CA ASP A 268 15.09 -0.68 2.32
C ASP A 268 16.50 -1.24 2.07
N THR A 269 17.04 -1.98 3.03
CA THR A 269 18.43 -2.47 3.02
C THR A 269 18.70 -3.53 1.97
N PHE A 270 17.66 -4.20 1.46
CA PHE A 270 17.76 -5.23 0.42
C PHE A 270 18.08 -4.65 -0.96
N ARG A 271 17.86 -3.36 -1.18
CA ARG A 271 18.06 -2.71 -2.48
C ARG A 271 19.13 -1.64 -2.32
N ALA A 272 20.36 -1.95 -2.74
CA ALA A 272 21.46 -0.98 -2.75
C ALA A 272 21.07 0.35 -3.42
N ALA A 273 20.37 0.28 -4.57
CA ALA A 273 19.88 1.45 -5.28
C ALA A 273 18.81 2.25 -4.49
N ALA A 274 18.04 1.62 -3.60
CA ALA A 274 17.07 2.33 -2.77
C ALA A 274 17.77 3.12 -1.66
N VAL A 275 18.80 2.54 -1.04
CA VAL A 275 19.67 3.24 -0.08
C VAL A 275 20.35 4.43 -0.75
N GLU A 276 20.98 4.22 -1.90
CA GLU A 276 21.63 5.28 -2.68
C GLU A 276 20.64 6.38 -3.10
N GLN A 277 19.45 6.00 -3.58
CA GLN A 277 18.40 6.95 -3.93
C GLN A 277 17.97 7.82 -2.73
N LEU A 278 17.83 7.22 -1.54
CA LEU A 278 17.48 7.97 -0.33
C LEU A 278 18.64 8.88 0.12
N GLN A 279 19.89 8.44 -0.03
CA GLN A 279 21.08 9.28 0.24
C GLN A 279 21.13 10.49 -0.69
N VAL A 280 20.87 10.31 -1.99
CA VAL A 280 20.77 11.43 -2.95
C VAL A 280 19.68 12.43 -2.56
N TRP A 281 18.52 11.95 -2.08
CA TRP A 281 17.47 12.81 -1.54
C TRP A 281 17.92 13.55 -0.28
N GLY A 282 18.64 12.87 0.61
CA GLY A 282 19.25 13.44 1.80
C GLY A 282 20.22 14.56 1.45
N ASP A 283 21.20 14.29 0.57
CA ASP A 283 22.20 15.26 0.14
C ASP A 283 21.56 16.48 -0.55
N ARG A 284 20.59 16.24 -1.44
CA ARG A 284 19.85 17.31 -2.13
C ARG A 284 19.12 18.23 -1.16
N ASN A 285 18.54 17.68 -0.09
CA ASN A 285 17.80 18.43 0.91
C ASN A 285 18.67 18.83 2.12
N GLN A 286 19.96 18.49 2.13
CA GLN A 286 20.85 18.67 3.30
C GLN A 286 20.30 18.03 4.58
N VAL A 287 19.72 16.83 4.44
CA VAL A 287 19.13 16.03 5.54
C VAL A 287 20.04 14.83 5.83
N PRO A 288 20.43 14.59 7.10
CA PRO A 288 21.22 13.42 7.45
C PRO A 288 20.47 12.12 7.17
N VAL A 289 21.16 11.16 6.55
CA VAL A 289 20.64 9.82 6.25
C VAL A 289 21.43 8.79 7.04
N VAL A 290 20.73 7.97 7.83
CA VAL A 290 21.30 6.82 8.52
C VAL A 290 21.11 5.59 7.63
N ALA A 291 22.23 4.97 7.26
CA ALA A 291 22.28 3.79 6.40
C ALA A 291 23.37 2.84 6.89
N GLN A 292 23.20 1.55 6.59
CA GLN A 292 24.22 0.51 6.79
C GLN A 292 24.53 -0.18 5.45
N HIS A 293 25.33 -1.25 5.47
CA HIS A 293 25.67 -2.03 4.28
C HIS A 293 24.43 -2.74 3.69
N THR A 294 24.45 -2.99 2.37
CA THR A 294 23.38 -3.74 1.70
C THR A 294 23.15 -5.10 2.36
N GLY A 295 21.89 -5.43 2.61
CA GLY A 295 21.49 -6.66 3.31
C GLY A 295 21.55 -6.58 4.84
N ALA A 296 21.88 -5.41 5.41
CA ALA A 296 21.78 -5.17 6.85
C ALA A 296 20.33 -5.35 7.35
N ASP A 297 20.19 -5.59 8.65
CA ASP A 297 18.87 -5.71 9.27
C ASP A 297 18.14 -4.36 9.32
N SER A 298 17.02 -4.24 8.62
CA SER A 298 16.22 -3.00 8.51
C SER A 298 15.83 -2.43 9.88
N ALA A 299 15.48 -3.30 10.83
CA ALA A 299 15.14 -2.89 12.19
C ALA A 299 16.33 -2.28 12.95
N SER A 300 17.54 -2.76 12.69
CA SER A 300 18.77 -2.22 13.28
C SER A 300 19.12 -0.84 12.70
N VAL A 301 18.99 -0.65 11.38
CA VAL A 301 19.19 0.67 10.74
C VAL A 301 18.24 1.71 11.32
N ILE A 302 16.97 1.35 11.49
CA ILE A 302 15.97 2.29 12.01
C ILE A 302 16.15 2.55 13.51
N TYR A 303 16.58 1.54 14.28
CA TYR A 303 16.97 1.73 15.68
C TYR A 303 18.09 2.77 15.82
N ASP A 304 19.16 2.63 15.04
CA ASP A 304 20.29 3.56 15.04
C ASP A 304 19.86 4.98 14.64
N ALA A 305 18.92 5.09 13.68
CA ALA A 305 18.38 6.38 13.26
C ALA A 305 17.61 7.09 14.37
N ILE A 306 16.76 6.37 15.10
CA ILE A 306 16.00 6.94 16.21
C ILE A 306 16.92 7.37 17.36
N GLU A 307 17.92 6.55 17.71
CA GLU A 307 18.90 6.91 18.75
C GLU A 307 19.76 8.12 18.33
N SER A 308 20.24 8.15 17.09
CA SER A 308 20.97 9.30 16.52
C SER A 308 20.12 10.57 16.52
N ALA A 309 18.83 10.47 16.18
CA ALA A 309 17.88 11.57 16.21
C ALA A 309 17.63 12.08 17.63
N LYS A 310 17.46 11.18 18.61
CA LYS A 310 17.34 11.56 20.04
C LYS A 310 18.59 12.29 20.53
N ALA A 311 19.78 11.75 20.25
CA ALA A 311 21.04 12.36 20.67
C ALA A 311 21.27 13.75 20.05
N LYS A 312 20.78 13.97 18.82
CA LYS A 312 20.88 15.25 18.10
C LYS A 312 19.67 16.16 18.27
N SER A 313 18.68 15.75 19.08
CA SER A 313 17.41 16.48 19.27
C SER A 313 16.72 16.83 17.95
N VAL A 314 16.67 15.85 17.02
CA VAL A 314 15.98 16.00 15.74
C VAL A 314 14.46 15.89 15.93
N ASP A 315 13.69 16.72 15.22
CA ASP A 315 12.24 16.79 15.38
C ASP A 315 11.52 15.60 14.71
N VAL A 316 11.96 15.17 13.53
CA VAL A 316 11.27 14.14 12.72
C VAL A 316 12.24 13.11 12.17
N VAL A 317 11.91 11.82 12.35
CA VAL A 317 12.57 10.70 11.68
C VAL A 317 11.60 10.11 10.65
N ILE A 318 12.04 10.02 9.39
CA ILE A 318 11.28 9.34 8.33
C ILE A 318 12.04 8.08 7.91
N ALA A 319 11.46 6.91 8.20
CA ALA A 319 12.06 5.62 7.92
C ALA A 319 11.48 5.00 6.64
N ASP A 320 12.34 4.75 5.65
CA ASP A 320 11.98 3.96 4.46
C ASP A 320 11.94 2.46 4.80
N THR A 321 11.17 1.68 4.05
CA THR A 321 11.12 0.22 4.19
C THR A 321 11.08 -0.48 2.85
N ALA A 322 11.44 -1.77 2.86
CA ALA A 322 11.21 -2.63 1.71
C ALA A 322 9.72 -2.69 1.32
N GLY A 323 9.45 -2.97 0.04
CA GLY A 323 8.09 -3.08 -0.52
C GLY A 323 7.84 -4.30 -1.41
N ARG A 324 8.62 -5.38 -1.24
CA ARG A 324 8.58 -6.59 -2.08
C ARG A 324 7.38 -7.50 -1.76
N LEU A 325 6.18 -7.14 -2.22
CA LEU A 325 4.93 -7.84 -1.87
C LEU A 325 4.81 -9.27 -2.39
N GLN A 326 5.59 -9.70 -3.38
CA GLN A 326 5.57 -11.08 -3.90
C GLN A 326 5.88 -12.13 -2.83
N ASN A 327 6.57 -11.74 -1.76
CA ASN A 327 6.83 -12.60 -0.60
C ASN A 327 6.16 -12.01 0.66
N LYS A 328 4.82 -11.98 0.64
CA LYS A 328 3.97 -11.30 1.64
C LYS A 328 4.34 -11.65 3.08
N ALA A 329 4.50 -12.94 3.39
CA ALA A 329 4.75 -13.38 4.76
C ALA A 329 6.07 -12.83 5.32
N ASN A 330 7.15 -12.88 4.52
CA ASN A 330 8.45 -12.39 4.94
C ASN A 330 8.45 -10.87 5.09
N LEU A 331 7.84 -10.14 4.14
CA LEU A 331 7.75 -8.67 4.22
C LEU A 331 6.98 -8.23 5.47
N MET A 332 5.82 -8.84 5.75
CA MET A 332 5.01 -8.47 6.91
C MET A 332 5.73 -8.79 8.23
N SER A 333 6.39 -9.96 8.32
CA SER A 333 7.18 -10.34 9.50
C SER A 333 8.35 -9.36 9.76
N GLU A 334 8.98 -8.88 8.68
CA GLU A 334 10.05 -7.88 8.76
C GLU A 334 9.53 -6.54 9.29
N LEU A 335 8.41 -6.06 8.75
CA LEU A 335 7.82 -4.80 9.21
C LEU A 335 7.30 -4.88 10.65
N GLU A 336 6.70 -6.01 11.05
CA GLU A 336 6.33 -6.27 12.45
C GLU A 336 7.55 -6.25 13.37
N LYS A 337 8.68 -6.80 12.93
CA LYS A 337 9.96 -6.72 13.66
C LYS A 337 10.41 -5.28 13.80
N VAL A 338 10.36 -4.48 12.73
CA VAL A 338 10.71 -3.04 12.76
C VAL A 338 9.87 -2.30 13.79
N VAL A 339 8.54 -2.44 13.75
CA VAL A 339 7.63 -1.81 14.72
C VAL A 339 7.95 -2.26 16.14
N ARG A 340 8.20 -3.56 16.37
CA ARG A 340 8.57 -4.09 17.68
C ARG A 340 9.88 -3.50 18.20
N VAL A 341 10.87 -3.28 17.33
CA VAL A 341 12.15 -2.69 17.71
C VAL A 341 12.00 -1.20 18.03
N MET A 342 11.21 -0.44 17.25
CA MET A 342 10.87 0.95 17.56
C MET A 342 10.22 1.08 18.95
N LYS A 343 9.27 0.19 19.27
CA LYS A 343 8.57 0.17 20.57
C LYS A 343 9.46 -0.06 21.78
N LYS A 344 10.67 -0.61 21.59
CA LYS A 344 11.66 -0.74 22.69
C LYS A 344 12.35 0.58 23.01
N LEU A 345 12.46 1.48 22.03
CA LEU A 345 13.06 2.80 22.19
C LEU A 345 12.05 3.83 22.68
N ASP A 346 10.82 3.73 22.19
CA ASP A 346 9.71 4.57 22.57
C ASP A 346 8.42 3.78 22.35
N VAL A 347 7.62 3.61 23.41
CA VAL A 347 6.37 2.84 23.37
C VAL A 347 5.34 3.44 22.40
N SER A 348 5.39 4.75 22.14
CA SER A 348 4.54 5.41 21.15
C SER A 348 5.08 5.33 19.71
N ALA A 349 6.31 4.88 19.49
CA ALA A 349 6.88 4.77 18.15
C ALA A 349 6.45 3.47 17.43
N PRO A 350 6.22 3.51 16.10
CA PRO A 350 6.13 4.70 15.27
C PRO A 350 4.86 5.52 15.57
N HIS A 351 4.99 6.84 15.51
CA HIS A 351 3.89 7.79 15.75
C HIS A 351 2.93 7.83 14.56
N GLU A 352 3.46 7.58 13.37
CA GLU A 352 2.68 7.39 12.15
C GLU A 352 3.23 6.20 11.35
N VAL A 353 2.35 5.25 11.03
CA VAL A 353 2.58 4.22 10.02
C VAL A 353 1.89 4.68 8.74
N MET A 354 2.65 5.30 7.85
CA MET A 354 2.17 5.92 6.62
C MET A 354 2.22 4.91 5.47
N LEU A 355 1.05 4.46 5.03
CA LEU A 355 0.93 3.62 3.84
C LEU A 355 0.87 4.47 2.58
N VAL A 356 1.82 4.25 1.67
CA VAL A 356 1.81 4.89 0.36
C VAL A 356 1.16 3.97 -0.67
N LEU A 357 0.14 4.48 -1.36
CA LEU A 357 -0.60 3.78 -2.40
C LEU A 357 -0.50 4.53 -3.74
N ASP A 358 -0.59 3.77 -4.83
CA ASP A 358 -0.64 4.28 -6.20
C ASP A 358 -2.09 4.30 -6.68
N ALA A 359 -2.61 5.50 -6.97
CA ALA A 359 -3.98 5.70 -7.44
C ALA A 359 -4.28 4.96 -8.76
N GLY A 360 -3.26 4.69 -9.57
CA GLY A 360 -3.40 3.96 -10.83
C GLY A 360 -3.68 2.46 -10.65
N THR A 361 -3.48 1.92 -9.45
CA THR A 361 -3.62 0.47 -9.20
C THR A 361 -5.04 0.01 -8.91
N GLY A 362 -6.01 0.93 -8.79
CA GLY A 362 -7.42 0.63 -8.58
C GLY A 362 -7.65 -0.30 -7.38
N GLN A 363 -8.47 -1.33 -7.55
CA GLN A 363 -8.82 -2.29 -6.49
C GLN A 363 -7.63 -2.99 -5.81
N ASN A 364 -6.46 -3.05 -6.46
CA ASN A 364 -5.25 -3.57 -5.81
C ASN A 364 -4.83 -2.71 -4.61
N ALA A 365 -5.08 -1.40 -4.64
CA ALA A 365 -4.81 -0.50 -3.53
C ALA A 365 -5.59 -0.89 -2.27
N LEU A 366 -6.87 -1.27 -2.40
CA LEU A 366 -7.69 -1.74 -1.25
C LEU A 366 -7.11 -3.02 -0.65
N SER A 367 -6.73 -3.98 -1.50
CA SER A 367 -6.15 -5.24 -1.02
C SER A 367 -4.83 -5.03 -0.27
N GLN A 368 -4.04 -4.05 -0.71
CA GLN A 368 -2.79 -3.66 -0.04
C GLN A 368 -3.08 -2.93 1.27
N ALA A 369 -3.99 -1.96 1.27
CA ALA A 369 -4.40 -1.24 2.47
C ALA A 369 -4.84 -2.19 3.58
N LYS A 370 -5.70 -3.17 3.25
CA LYS A 370 -6.10 -4.22 4.19
C LYS A 370 -4.91 -4.99 4.75
N LEU A 371 -4.04 -5.51 3.88
CA LEU A 371 -2.92 -6.35 4.29
C LEU A 371 -1.91 -5.62 5.18
N PHE A 372 -1.53 -4.38 4.83
CA PHE A 372 -0.61 -3.59 5.65
C PHE A 372 -1.27 -3.15 6.96
N THR A 373 -2.56 -2.81 6.95
CA THR A 373 -3.28 -2.45 8.17
C THR A 373 -3.31 -3.61 9.16
N GLU A 374 -3.61 -4.82 8.68
CA GLU A 374 -3.63 -6.04 9.50
C GLU A 374 -2.25 -6.39 10.08
N ALA A 375 -1.18 -6.19 9.31
CA ALA A 375 0.18 -6.57 9.73
C ALA A 375 0.85 -5.55 10.68
N VAL A 376 0.75 -4.25 10.38
CA VAL A 376 1.57 -3.23 11.06
C VAL A 376 0.77 -2.10 11.68
N GLY A 377 -0.56 -2.10 11.54
CA GLY A 377 -1.42 -1.05 12.10
C GLY A 377 -1.20 0.30 11.42
N VAL A 378 -1.54 0.38 10.13
CA VAL A 378 -1.50 1.64 9.35
C VAL A 378 -2.34 2.71 10.03
N SER A 379 -1.78 3.90 10.24
CA SER A 379 -2.44 5.04 10.87
C SER A 379 -2.77 6.17 9.91
N GLY A 380 -2.19 6.18 8.71
CA GLY A 380 -2.50 7.14 7.67
C GLY A 380 -2.11 6.66 6.28
N ILE A 381 -2.73 7.25 5.27
CA ILE A 381 -2.55 6.92 3.86
C ILE A 381 -2.04 8.15 3.11
N THR A 382 -1.05 7.92 2.24
CA THR A 382 -0.68 8.85 1.18
C THR A 382 -1.02 8.24 -0.17
N LEU A 383 -1.84 8.92 -0.96
CA LEU A 383 -2.22 8.47 -2.29
C LEU A 383 -1.42 9.24 -3.35
N THR A 384 -0.69 8.55 -4.21
CA THR A 384 0.22 9.15 -5.20
C THR A 384 -0.22 8.86 -6.63
N LYS A 385 0.43 9.53 -7.60
CA LYS A 385 0.26 9.35 -9.05
C LYS A 385 -1.16 9.60 -9.55
N LEU A 386 -1.86 10.52 -8.89
CA LEU A 386 -3.20 10.94 -9.32
C LEU A 386 -3.15 11.60 -10.72
N ASP A 387 -2.03 12.22 -11.06
CA ASP A 387 -1.72 12.83 -12.37
C ASP A 387 -1.57 11.81 -13.51
N GLY A 388 -1.18 10.58 -13.16
CA GLY A 388 -0.97 9.51 -14.12
C GLY A 388 -2.23 8.77 -14.53
N THR A 389 -3.37 8.94 -13.83
CA THR A 389 -4.48 7.99 -13.90
C THR A 389 -5.86 8.62 -14.07
N ALA A 390 -6.74 7.91 -14.78
CA ALA A 390 -8.19 8.19 -14.81
C ALA A 390 -8.96 7.45 -13.71
N LYS A 391 -8.29 6.57 -12.95
CA LYS A 391 -8.84 5.72 -11.89
C LYS A 391 -8.75 6.34 -10.50
N GLY A 392 -8.76 7.67 -10.42
CA GLY A 392 -8.64 8.39 -9.14
C GLY A 392 -9.84 8.21 -8.20
N GLY A 393 -10.93 7.57 -8.65
CA GLY A 393 -12.09 7.24 -7.81
C GLY A 393 -11.75 6.29 -6.65
N ILE A 394 -10.62 5.58 -6.71
CA ILE A 394 -10.20 4.63 -5.68
C ILE A 394 -10.09 5.24 -4.27
N ILE A 395 -9.87 6.56 -4.19
CA ILE A 395 -9.84 7.30 -2.92
C ILE A 395 -11.15 7.18 -2.13
N PHE A 396 -12.30 7.16 -2.80
CA PHE A 396 -13.62 7.00 -2.18
C PHE A 396 -13.78 5.61 -1.60
N ALA A 397 -13.35 4.58 -2.33
CA ALA A 397 -13.36 3.20 -1.84
C ALA A 397 -12.48 3.05 -0.59
N ILE A 398 -11.28 3.63 -0.61
CA ILE A 398 -10.33 3.58 0.52
C ILE A 398 -10.94 4.26 1.75
N ALA A 399 -11.46 5.48 1.59
CA ALA A 399 -12.08 6.24 2.67
C ALA A 399 -13.27 5.47 3.27
N LYS A 400 -14.16 4.97 2.42
CA LYS A 400 -15.36 4.23 2.84
C LYS A 400 -15.03 2.92 3.56
N GLN A 401 -14.06 2.16 3.07
CA GLN A 401 -13.78 0.82 3.58
C GLN A 401 -12.97 0.84 4.87
N PHE A 402 -11.99 1.73 4.99
CA PHE A 402 -11.03 1.70 6.10
C PHE A 402 -11.25 2.80 7.13
N GLY A 403 -11.87 3.94 6.77
CA GLY A 403 -11.99 5.11 7.65
C GLY A 403 -10.64 5.65 8.14
N LEU A 404 -9.53 5.26 7.48
CA LEU A 404 -8.20 5.70 7.82
C LEU A 404 -8.00 7.15 7.34
N PRO A 405 -7.23 7.96 8.09
CA PRO A 405 -6.79 9.26 7.63
C PRO A 405 -6.10 9.21 6.26
N ILE A 406 -6.58 9.99 5.31
CA ILE A 406 -5.81 10.32 4.12
C ILE A 406 -5.02 11.58 4.49
N ARG A 407 -3.71 11.45 4.63
CA ARG A 407 -2.83 12.52 5.08
C ARG A 407 -2.43 13.42 3.93
N TYR A 408 -2.06 12.80 2.80
CA TYR A 408 -1.51 13.49 1.65
C TYR A 408 -2.01 12.90 0.34
N ILE A 409 -2.08 13.78 -0.66
CA ILE A 409 -2.24 13.39 -2.06
C ILE A 409 -1.05 13.90 -2.89
N GLY A 410 -0.57 13.06 -3.80
CA GLY A 410 0.51 13.33 -4.73
C GLY A 410 -0.04 13.46 -6.15
N VAL A 411 0.11 14.66 -6.72
CA VAL A 411 -0.47 15.07 -8.02
C VAL A 411 0.60 15.46 -9.05
N GLY A 412 1.83 14.97 -8.87
CA GLY A 412 2.97 15.26 -9.75
C GLY A 412 4.31 14.85 -9.14
N GLU A 413 5.40 15.17 -9.81
CA GLU A 413 6.78 14.77 -9.44
C GLU A 413 7.51 15.82 -8.59
N GLN A 414 7.12 17.10 -8.67
CA GLN A 414 7.80 18.18 -7.95
C GLN A 414 7.56 18.07 -6.45
N ALA A 415 8.45 18.68 -5.65
CA ALA A 415 8.33 18.60 -4.19
C ALA A 415 7.05 19.23 -3.66
N GLU A 416 6.57 20.27 -4.35
CA GLU A 416 5.37 21.03 -4.04
C GLU A 416 4.06 20.30 -4.46
N ASP A 417 4.17 19.20 -5.20
CA ASP A 417 3.05 18.39 -5.70
C ASP A 417 2.59 17.32 -4.69
N LEU A 418 3.12 17.34 -3.47
CA LEU A 418 2.59 16.58 -2.33
C LEU A 418 1.98 17.56 -1.34
N ARG A 419 0.67 17.45 -1.10
CA ARG A 419 -0.05 18.35 -0.19
C ARG A 419 -0.95 17.60 0.77
N PRO A 420 -1.23 18.20 1.94
CA PRO A 420 -2.27 17.71 2.84
C PRO A 420 -3.58 17.49 2.08
N PHE A 421 -4.26 16.40 2.37
CA PHE A 421 -5.55 16.12 1.78
C PHE A 421 -6.63 17.03 2.35
N VAL A 422 -7.47 17.58 1.48
CA VAL A 422 -8.67 18.35 1.80
C VAL A 422 -9.79 17.80 0.92
N ALA A 423 -10.83 17.25 1.53
CA ALA A 423 -11.91 16.54 0.85
C ALA A 423 -12.65 17.46 -0.13
N GLN A 424 -13.04 18.65 0.35
CA GLN A 424 -13.79 19.62 -0.45
C GLN A 424 -12.99 20.07 -1.68
N GLU A 425 -11.71 20.42 -1.53
CA GLU A 425 -10.87 20.83 -2.66
C GLU A 425 -10.68 19.68 -3.67
N PHE A 426 -10.56 18.44 -3.20
CA PHE A 426 -10.45 17.28 -4.06
C PHE A 426 -11.73 17.05 -4.86
N VAL A 427 -12.91 17.08 -4.21
CA VAL A 427 -14.20 16.92 -4.88
C VAL A 427 -14.43 18.06 -5.87
N ASP A 428 -14.20 19.32 -5.49
CA ASP A 428 -14.41 20.46 -6.38
C ASP A 428 -13.55 20.35 -7.65
N ALA A 429 -12.26 20.00 -7.50
CA ALA A 429 -11.36 19.84 -8.63
C ALA A 429 -11.74 18.69 -9.59
N LEU A 430 -12.51 17.70 -9.13
CA LEU A 430 -13.06 16.66 -10.00
C LEU A 430 -14.15 17.19 -10.93
N PHE A 431 -14.84 18.27 -10.57
CA PHE A 431 -16.01 18.77 -11.31
C PHE A 431 -15.88 20.21 -11.81
N GLU A 432 -14.75 20.86 -11.61
CA GLU A 432 -14.45 22.16 -12.22
C GLU A 432 -14.23 22.00 -13.74
N ASN A 433 -15.09 22.65 -14.52
CA ASN A 433 -14.91 22.77 -15.97
C ASN A 433 -13.78 23.78 -16.27
N GLU A 434 -13.09 23.61 -17.40
CA GLU A 434 -12.09 24.56 -17.91
C GLU A 434 -12.65 25.96 -18.16
#